data_AF-A0A848ZUP8-F1
#
_entry.id   AF-A0A848ZUP8-F1
#
_cell.length_a   1.000
_cell.length_b   1.000
_cell.length_c   1.000
_cell.angle_alpha   90.00
_cell.angle_beta   90.00
_cell.angle_gamma   90.00
#
_symmetry.space_group_name_H-M   'P 1'
#
loop_
_entity.id
_entity.type
_entity.pdbx_description
1 polymer ?
#
loop_
_entity_poly.entity_id
_entity_poly.type
_entity_poly.pdbx_seq_one_letter_code
_entity_poly.pdbx_strand_id
1 'polypeptide(L)'
;MKFLPQETFVKIYYEYYSGRKLDLQNPVEFYEKISWYKVFFRPKILNQLVDKHAVKTYVEKKVGAQYLNETLGVYNKVSEVDFDKLPDKFVLKGVHGYHFNLIVKDKSKLNRLKSRFLLKKWMNKNQYYRGGMEWAYKDVKPLLMAETYLEEMGKTTLNDYKFFCFNGTPKFVQIDMERGTNDYRCYYDMDWNKLDLYTEKIPFYEGEVKKPGNFEEMKSVACRLADQLPFTRVDLYSIQGKTLFGEMTFYPSDARNPFLPEKYNKIIGDYFVLPKIPNGEKYITSLV
;
A
#
# COMPACT_ATOMS: atom_id res chain seq x y z
N MET A 1 -20.13 -15.27 -1.89
CA MET A 1 -19.08 -16.19 -1.40
C MET A 1 -18.35 -15.74 -0.12
N LYS A 2 -18.56 -14.52 0.41
CA LYS A 2 -17.84 -14.05 1.61
C LYS A 2 -18.22 -14.75 2.94
N PHE A 3 -19.23 -15.63 2.89
CA PHE A 3 -19.65 -16.50 3.99
C PHE A 3 -18.82 -17.80 4.07
N LEU A 4 -18.02 -18.11 3.05
CA LEU A 4 -17.16 -19.29 3.05
C LEU A 4 -15.99 -19.12 4.02
N PRO A 5 -15.43 -20.23 4.55
CA PRO A 5 -14.13 -20.20 5.21
C PRO A 5 -13.09 -19.50 4.33
N GLN A 6 -12.24 -18.66 4.93
CA GLN A 6 -11.33 -17.79 4.18
C GLN A 6 -10.38 -18.58 3.27
N GLU A 7 -9.90 -19.73 3.70
CA GLU A 7 -9.07 -20.63 2.88
C GLU A 7 -9.78 -21.04 1.58
N THR A 8 -11.03 -21.48 1.67
CA THR A 8 -11.85 -21.85 0.52
C THR A 8 -12.13 -20.64 -0.37
N PHE A 9 -12.50 -19.51 0.24
CA PHE A 9 -12.77 -18.27 -0.49
C PHE A 9 -11.55 -17.81 -1.28
N VAL A 10 -10.37 -17.78 -0.66
CA VAL A 10 -9.14 -17.28 -1.30
C VAL A 10 -8.70 -18.18 -2.45
N LYS A 11 -8.86 -19.51 -2.36
CA LYS A 11 -8.58 -20.42 -3.48
C LYS A 11 -9.46 -20.11 -4.70
N ILE A 12 -10.77 -20.01 -4.49
CA ILE A 12 -11.73 -19.68 -5.57
C ILE A 12 -11.47 -18.28 -6.12
N TYR A 13 -11.17 -17.32 -5.23
CA TYR A 13 -10.88 -15.93 -5.62
C TYR A 13 -9.62 -15.85 -6.48
N TYR A 14 -8.54 -16.55 -6.10
CA TYR A 14 -7.31 -16.62 -6.86
C TYR A 14 -7.53 -17.25 -8.23
N GLU A 15 -8.22 -18.39 -8.29
CA GLU A 15 -8.53 -19.10 -9.55
C GLU A 15 -9.37 -18.25 -10.49
N TYR A 16 -10.36 -17.52 -9.98
CA TYR A 16 -11.19 -16.61 -10.78
C TYR A 16 -10.38 -15.50 -11.46
N TYR A 17 -9.38 -14.92 -10.79
CA TYR A 17 -8.60 -13.81 -11.35
C TYR A 17 -7.36 -14.25 -12.14
N SER A 18 -6.77 -15.41 -11.82
CA SER A 18 -5.54 -15.89 -12.45
C SER A 18 -5.77 -16.98 -13.50
N GLY A 19 -6.92 -17.66 -13.46
CA GLY A 19 -7.16 -18.88 -14.22
C GLY A 19 -6.38 -20.11 -13.70
N ARG A 20 -5.66 -20.00 -12.58
CA ARG A 20 -4.80 -21.06 -12.01
C ARG A 20 -5.31 -21.49 -10.64
N LYS A 21 -5.17 -22.78 -10.32
CA LYS A 21 -5.50 -23.29 -8.98
C LYS A 21 -4.44 -22.87 -7.96
N LEU A 22 -4.90 -22.42 -6.80
CA LEU A 22 -4.01 -22.04 -5.70
C LEU A 22 -3.70 -23.26 -4.80
N ASP A 23 -2.42 -23.61 -4.71
CA ASP A 23 -1.92 -24.52 -3.68
C ASP A 23 -1.46 -23.74 -2.44
N LEU A 24 -2.25 -23.80 -1.37
CA LEU A 24 -1.91 -23.18 -0.09
C LEU A 24 -0.93 -24.02 0.76
N GLN A 25 -0.71 -25.30 0.41
CA GLN A 25 0.26 -26.14 1.11
C GLN A 25 1.68 -25.88 0.61
N ASN A 26 1.82 -25.58 -0.69
CA ASN A 26 3.12 -25.31 -1.31
C ASN A 26 3.06 -24.13 -2.29
N PRO A 27 2.84 -22.88 -1.81
CA PRO A 27 2.85 -21.70 -2.67
C PRO A 27 4.29 -21.38 -3.12
N VAL A 28 4.49 -21.23 -4.43
CA VAL A 28 5.81 -21.01 -5.03
C VAL A 28 5.94 -19.57 -5.51
N GLU A 29 4.97 -19.11 -6.30
CA GLU A 29 5.02 -17.79 -6.91
C GLU A 29 4.63 -16.68 -5.93
N PHE A 30 5.11 -15.46 -6.19
CA PHE A 30 4.87 -14.31 -5.31
C PHE A 30 3.38 -14.11 -5.00
N TYR A 31 2.49 -14.16 -5.99
CA TYR A 31 1.07 -13.91 -5.77
C TYR A 31 0.32 -15.08 -5.11
N GLU A 32 0.81 -16.31 -5.25
CA GLU A 32 0.36 -17.45 -4.44
C GLU A 32 0.75 -17.22 -2.97
N LYS A 33 1.98 -16.79 -2.73
CA LYS A 33 2.49 -16.48 -1.39
C LYS A 33 1.75 -15.29 -0.76
N ILE A 34 1.40 -14.25 -1.50
CA ILE A 34 0.51 -13.18 -0.99
C ILE A 34 -0.87 -13.74 -0.63
N SER A 35 -1.42 -14.66 -1.43
CA SER A 35 -2.71 -15.30 -1.12
C SER A 35 -2.63 -16.15 0.15
N TRP A 36 -1.55 -16.91 0.33
CA TRP A 36 -1.22 -17.58 1.59
C TRP A 36 -1.12 -16.58 2.76
N TYR A 37 -0.45 -15.45 2.54
CA TYR A 37 -0.24 -14.39 3.53
C TYR A 37 -1.56 -13.81 4.06
N LYS A 38 -2.55 -13.59 3.18
CA LYS A 38 -3.90 -13.15 3.59
C LYS A 38 -4.59 -14.14 4.54
N VAL A 39 -4.33 -15.44 4.33
CA VAL A 39 -5.01 -16.53 5.03
C VAL A 39 -4.35 -16.81 6.37
N PHE A 40 -3.03 -16.95 6.41
CA PHE A 40 -2.31 -17.51 7.56
C PHE A 40 -1.53 -16.49 8.38
N PHE A 41 -1.09 -15.38 7.77
CA PHE A 41 -0.33 -14.34 8.48
C PHE A 41 -1.25 -13.24 9.00
N ARG A 42 -1.53 -13.31 10.30
CA ARG A 42 -2.55 -12.51 10.99
C ARG A 42 -2.07 -11.70 12.21
N PRO A 43 -0.84 -11.19 12.26
CA PRO A 43 -0.45 -10.40 13.42
C PRO A 43 -1.25 -9.11 13.49
N LYS A 44 -1.69 -8.73 14.70
CA LYS A 44 -2.57 -7.56 14.92
C LYS A 44 -1.91 -6.23 14.55
N ILE A 45 -0.58 -6.18 14.59
CA ILE A 45 0.18 -4.99 14.16
C ILE A 45 -0.16 -4.58 12.72
N LEU A 46 -0.50 -5.53 11.82
CA LEU A 46 -0.83 -5.20 10.44
C LEU A 46 -2.04 -4.26 10.35
N ASN A 47 -2.99 -4.35 11.28
CA ASN A 47 -4.13 -3.44 11.34
C ASN A 47 -3.70 -1.99 11.59
N GLN A 48 -2.72 -1.79 12.50
CA GLN A 48 -2.14 -0.47 12.71
C GLN A 48 -1.38 0.01 11.45
N LEU A 49 -0.63 -0.89 10.80
CA LEU A 49 0.27 -0.50 9.70
C LEU A 49 -0.45 -0.11 8.41
N VAL A 50 -1.68 -0.60 8.18
CA VAL A 50 -2.50 -0.17 7.02
C VAL A 50 -3.48 0.97 7.35
N ASP A 51 -3.66 1.29 8.62
CA ASP A 51 -4.44 2.44 9.06
C ASP A 51 -3.62 3.72 8.82
N LYS A 52 -4.08 4.57 7.90
CA LYS A 52 -3.35 5.79 7.49
C LYS A 52 -3.09 6.78 8.62
N HIS A 53 -3.85 6.71 9.72
CA HIS A 53 -3.63 7.53 10.89
C HIS A 53 -2.76 6.80 11.92
N ALA A 54 -3.13 5.57 12.30
CA ALA A 54 -2.43 4.85 13.37
C ALA A 54 -1.01 4.41 12.98
N VAL A 55 -0.72 4.23 11.69
CA VAL A 55 0.63 3.95 11.17
C VAL A 55 1.61 5.09 11.46
N LYS A 56 1.14 6.33 11.61
CA LYS A 56 2.01 7.49 11.84
C LYS A 56 2.84 7.34 13.12
N THR A 57 2.25 6.84 14.21
CA THR A 57 2.98 6.56 15.45
C THR A 57 4.06 5.49 15.27
N TYR A 58 3.80 4.48 14.44
CA TYR A 58 4.81 3.47 14.11
C TYR A 58 5.99 4.09 13.34
N VAL A 59 5.69 4.90 12.32
CA VAL A 59 6.71 5.61 11.52
C VAL A 59 7.53 6.55 12.38
N GLU A 60 6.89 7.38 13.20
CA GLU A 60 7.56 8.31 14.11
C GLU A 60 8.52 7.58 15.06
N LYS A 61 8.08 6.47 15.67
CA LYS A 61 8.93 5.67 16.55
C LYS A 61 10.08 4.98 15.81
N LYS A 62 9.85 4.47 14.59
CA LYS A 62 10.82 3.65 13.86
C LYS A 62 11.84 4.48 13.10
N VAL A 63 11.45 5.61 12.51
CA VAL A 63 12.32 6.43 11.63
C VAL A 63 12.27 7.92 11.95
N GLY A 64 11.23 8.41 12.62
CA GLY A 64 11.09 9.81 13.06
C GLY A 64 9.96 10.55 12.36
N ALA A 65 9.44 11.60 13.02
CA ALA A 65 8.30 12.38 12.55
C ALA A 65 8.58 13.19 11.27
N GLN A 66 9.85 13.48 10.96
CA GLN A 66 10.25 14.24 9.76
C GLN A 66 9.86 13.56 8.44
N TYR A 67 9.60 12.25 8.48
CA TYR A 67 9.13 11.48 7.33
C TYR A 67 7.61 11.52 7.17
N LEU A 68 6.86 12.13 8.08
CA LEU A 68 5.40 12.19 8.02
C LEU A 68 4.93 13.47 7.32
N ASN A 69 3.89 13.32 6.52
CA ASN A 69 3.11 14.47 6.06
C ASN A 69 2.29 15.06 7.23
N GLU A 70 2.05 16.36 7.17
CA GLU A 70 1.28 17.09 8.18
C GLU A 70 -0.18 16.66 8.20
N THR A 71 -0.68 16.36 9.40
CA THR A 71 -2.09 16.08 9.66
C THR A 71 -2.82 17.37 10.02
N LEU A 72 -3.81 17.76 9.22
CA LEU A 72 -4.62 18.95 9.44
C LEU A 72 -5.83 18.69 10.35
N GLY A 73 -6.27 17.43 10.41
CA GLY A 73 -7.38 17.05 11.29
C GLY A 73 -7.74 15.56 11.18
N VAL A 74 -8.37 15.04 12.23
CA VAL A 74 -8.88 13.66 12.30
C VAL A 74 -10.31 13.72 12.82
N TYR A 75 -11.21 12.98 12.18
CA TYR A 75 -12.64 13.08 12.42
C TYR A 75 -13.26 11.69 12.54
N ASN A 76 -14.10 11.51 13.57
CA ASN A 76 -14.85 10.29 13.80
C ASN A 76 -16.14 10.26 12.97
N LYS A 77 -16.65 11.43 12.56
CA LYS A 77 -17.89 11.57 11.81
C LYS A 77 -17.75 12.56 10.66
N VAL A 78 -18.52 12.35 9.59
CA VAL A 78 -18.57 13.25 8.43
C VAL A 78 -19.00 14.68 8.82
N SER A 79 -19.87 14.82 9.83
CA SER A 79 -20.35 16.12 10.31
C SER A 79 -19.28 16.95 11.01
N GLU A 80 -18.21 16.32 11.52
CA GLU A 80 -17.11 17.01 12.19
C GLU A 80 -16.12 17.64 11.20
N VAL A 81 -16.20 17.28 9.91
CA VAL A 81 -15.38 17.88 8.86
C VAL A 81 -15.85 19.30 8.57
N ASP A 82 -15.14 20.25 9.16
CA ASP A 82 -15.29 21.69 8.91
C ASP A 82 -14.37 22.11 7.76
N PHE A 83 -14.95 22.23 6.56
CA PHE A 83 -14.21 22.61 5.36
C PHE A 83 -13.69 24.05 5.41
N ASP A 84 -14.27 24.93 6.24
CA ASP A 84 -13.85 26.34 6.32
C ASP A 84 -12.51 26.49 7.04
N LYS A 85 -12.25 25.61 8.03
CA LYS A 85 -10.98 25.57 8.78
C LYS A 85 -9.83 24.91 8.03
N LEU A 86 -10.11 24.15 6.98
CA LEU A 86 -9.07 23.53 6.15
C LEU A 86 -8.44 24.58 5.20
N PRO A 87 -7.15 24.44 4.85
CA PRO A 87 -6.49 25.33 3.89
C PRO A 87 -7.13 25.25 2.49
N ASP A 88 -6.67 26.08 1.56
CA ASP A 88 -7.22 26.10 0.19
C ASP A 88 -6.90 24.83 -0.62
N LYS A 89 -5.83 24.12 -0.23
CA LYS A 89 -5.43 22.84 -0.78
C LYS A 89 -5.26 21.80 0.32
N PHE A 90 -5.90 20.65 0.20
CA PHE A 90 -5.76 19.55 1.16
C PHE A 90 -6.17 18.21 0.53
N VAL A 91 -5.86 17.11 1.22
CA VAL A 91 -6.37 15.79 0.88
C VAL A 91 -7.17 15.23 2.06
N LEU A 92 -8.44 14.90 1.82
CA LEU A 92 -9.24 14.13 2.77
C LEU A 92 -9.15 12.64 2.45
N LYS A 93 -8.88 11.83 3.46
CA LYS A 93 -8.68 10.39 3.33
C LYS A 93 -9.56 9.62 4.29
N GLY A 94 -10.06 8.46 3.86
CA GLY A 94 -10.54 7.43 4.78
C GLY A 94 -9.37 6.57 5.22
N VAL A 95 -9.14 6.43 6.53
CA VAL A 95 -7.91 5.78 7.05
C VAL A 95 -7.87 4.27 6.81
N HIS A 96 -9.04 3.65 6.64
CA HIS A 96 -9.30 2.21 6.70
C HIS A 96 -9.37 1.51 5.35
N GLY A 97 -8.85 2.10 4.27
CA GLY A 97 -8.85 1.43 2.97
C GLY A 97 -8.13 2.19 1.85
N TYR A 98 -8.22 1.64 0.64
CA TYR A 98 -7.62 2.20 -0.57
C TYR A 98 -8.66 2.96 -1.43
N HIS A 99 -8.18 3.90 -2.25
CA HIS A 99 -8.99 4.83 -3.07
C HIS A 99 -10.02 5.66 -2.28
N PHE A 100 -9.89 5.75 -0.96
CA PHE A 100 -10.66 6.69 -0.15
C PHE A 100 -9.89 7.99 -0.03
N ASN A 101 -9.73 8.70 -1.15
CA ASN A 101 -9.03 9.98 -1.22
C ASN A 101 -9.90 11.00 -1.96
N LEU A 102 -9.98 12.22 -1.42
CA LEU A 102 -10.59 13.39 -2.02
C LEU A 102 -9.51 14.46 -2.05
N ILE A 103 -8.97 14.70 -3.24
CA ILE A 103 -7.93 15.69 -3.47
C ILE A 103 -8.60 17.02 -3.77
N VAL A 104 -8.35 18.02 -2.95
CA VAL A 104 -8.86 19.38 -3.12
C VAL A 104 -7.67 20.27 -3.44
N LYS A 105 -7.55 20.68 -4.72
CA LYS A 105 -6.51 21.61 -5.20
C LYS A 105 -6.97 23.08 -5.20
N ASP A 106 -8.27 23.30 -5.02
CA ASP A 106 -8.92 24.60 -5.01
C ASP A 106 -10.23 24.46 -4.21
N LYS A 107 -10.21 24.91 -2.96
CA LYS A 107 -11.36 24.84 -2.04
C LYS A 107 -12.59 25.60 -2.57
N SER A 108 -12.41 26.62 -3.40
CA SER A 108 -13.54 27.38 -3.97
C SER A 108 -14.40 26.55 -4.93
N LYS A 109 -13.79 25.55 -5.58
CA LYS A 109 -14.46 24.62 -6.51
C LYS A 109 -15.03 23.38 -5.81
N LEU A 110 -14.89 23.29 -4.49
CA LEU A 110 -15.29 22.11 -3.74
C LEU A 110 -16.81 22.01 -3.61
N ASN A 111 -17.39 20.96 -4.22
CA ASN A 111 -18.77 20.60 -3.93
C ASN A 111 -18.87 19.90 -2.56
N ARG A 112 -19.16 20.67 -1.50
CA ARG A 112 -19.24 20.18 -0.11
C ARG A 112 -20.29 19.09 0.08
N LEU A 113 -21.43 19.21 -0.59
CA LEU A 113 -22.56 18.27 -0.46
C LEU A 113 -22.18 16.89 -1.03
N LYS A 114 -21.65 16.86 -2.27
CA LYS A 114 -21.11 15.65 -2.91
C LYS A 114 -19.96 15.05 -2.10
N SER A 115 -19.09 15.90 -1.55
CA SER A 115 -17.98 15.47 -0.70
C SER A 115 -18.48 14.76 0.55
N ARG A 116 -19.46 15.32 1.26
CA ARG A 116 -20.07 14.66 2.44
C ARG A 116 -20.70 13.31 2.11
N PHE A 117 -21.39 13.18 0.98
CA PHE A 117 -21.90 11.87 0.53
C PHE A 117 -20.79 10.86 0.29
N LEU A 118 -19.69 11.29 -0.34
CA LEU A 118 -18.52 10.44 -0.58
C LEU A 118 -17.89 9.97 0.74
N LEU A 119 -17.68 10.87 1.69
CA LEU A 119 -17.14 10.56 3.01
C LEU A 119 -18.07 9.58 3.77
N LYS A 120 -19.38 9.80 3.75
CA LYS A 120 -20.37 8.88 4.35
C LYS A 120 -20.31 7.50 3.70
N LYS A 121 -20.12 7.42 2.38
CA LYS A 121 -19.96 6.16 1.65
C LYS A 121 -18.67 5.43 2.06
N TRP A 122 -17.59 6.13 2.36
CA TRP A 122 -16.35 5.50 2.86
C TRP A 122 -16.51 4.97 4.28
N MET A 123 -17.08 5.76 5.18
CA MET A 123 -17.28 5.40 6.59
C MET A 123 -18.13 4.13 6.78
N ASN A 124 -19.04 3.84 5.85
CA ASN A 124 -19.89 2.63 5.88
C ASN A 124 -19.24 1.39 5.24
N LYS A 125 -17.94 1.42 4.93
CA LYS A 125 -17.23 0.31 4.28
C LYS A 125 -16.19 -0.27 5.21
N ASN A 126 -16.10 -1.59 5.22
CA ASN A 126 -14.96 -2.32 5.74
C ASN A 126 -14.15 -2.88 4.56
N GLN A 127 -12.86 -2.53 4.47
CA GLN A 127 -12.02 -2.84 3.32
C GLN A 127 -11.74 -4.35 3.18
N TYR A 128 -11.59 -5.08 4.28
CA TYR A 128 -11.41 -6.54 4.25
C TYR A 128 -12.50 -7.25 3.45
N TYR A 129 -13.76 -6.85 3.63
CA TYR A 129 -14.89 -7.47 2.93
C TYR A 129 -15.11 -6.93 1.51
N ARG A 130 -14.21 -6.15 0.91
CA ARG A 130 -14.41 -5.60 -0.45
C ARG A 130 -13.67 -6.34 -1.56
N GLY A 131 -12.68 -7.14 -1.22
CA GLY A 131 -11.85 -7.89 -2.17
C GLY A 131 -11.51 -9.28 -1.64
N GLY A 132 -10.24 -9.66 -1.79
CA GLY A 132 -9.68 -10.96 -1.41
C GLY A 132 -9.49 -11.21 0.09
N MET A 133 -10.24 -10.54 0.97
CA MET A 133 -10.14 -10.68 2.43
C MET A 133 -8.74 -10.40 2.98
N GLU A 134 -8.21 -9.22 2.64
CA GLU A 134 -6.92 -8.71 3.10
C GLU A 134 -6.90 -8.48 4.61
N TRP A 135 -6.35 -9.44 5.38
CA TRP A 135 -6.43 -9.49 6.84
C TRP A 135 -6.07 -8.16 7.55
N ALA A 136 -5.01 -7.49 7.11
CA ALA A 136 -4.58 -6.22 7.68
C ALA A 136 -5.71 -5.17 7.76
N TYR A 137 -6.71 -5.20 6.88
CA TYR A 137 -7.81 -4.23 6.92
C TYR A 137 -9.02 -4.65 7.77
N LYS A 138 -9.03 -5.86 8.34
CA LYS A 138 -10.24 -6.45 8.94
C LYS A 138 -10.83 -5.63 10.08
N ASP A 139 -9.97 -5.20 10.98
CA ASP A 139 -10.37 -4.57 12.25
C ASP A 139 -10.00 -3.08 12.31
N VAL A 140 -9.71 -2.46 11.15
CA VAL A 140 -9.38 -1.03 11.09
C VAL A 140 -10.67 -0.21 11.22
N LYS A 141 -10.77 0.55 12.31
CA LYS A 141 -11.93 1.40 12.58
C LYS A 141 -11.99 2.55 11.55
N PRO A 142 -13.13 2.76 10.86
CA PRO A 142 -13.28 3.89 9.96
C PRO A 142 -13.11 5.23 10.67
N LEU A 143 -12.21 6.06 10.14
CA LEU A 143 -12.01 7.47 10.48
C LEU A 143 -11.74 8.25 9.20
N LEU A 144 -11.90 9.57 9.28
CA LEU A 144 -11.48 10.50 8.24
C LEU A 144 -10.26 11.28 8.72
N MET A 145 -9.32 11.53 7.83
CA MET A 145 -8.12 12.32 8.11
C MET A 145 -7.90 13.34 7.00
N ALA A 146 -7.65 14.59 7.37
CA ALA A 146 -7.19 15.63 6.47
C ALA A 146 -5.66 15.77 6.57
N GLU A 147 -4.99 15.87 5.44
CA GLU A 147 -3.55 16.10 5.36
C GLU A 147 -3.22 17.23 4.40
N THR A 148 -2.06 17.85 4.60
CA THR A 148 -1.50 18.85 3.69
C THR A 148 -1.33 18.25 2.30
N TYR A 149 -1.77 18.99 1.27
CA TYR A 149 -1.62 18.57 -0.12
C TYR A 149 -0.15 18.65 -0.53
N LEU A 150 0.41 17.51 -0.96
CA LEU A 150 1.78 17.44 -1.43
C LEU A 150 1.85 17.77 -2.92
N GLU A 151 2.72 18.69 -3.29
CA GLU A 151 3.02 19.06 -4.68
C GLU A 151 4.53 19.25 -4.89
N GLU A 152 4.97 19.05 -6.12
CA GLU A 152 6.36 19.29 -6.53
C GLU A 152 6.34 20.25 -7.72
N MET A 153 7.06 21.38 -7.59
CA MET A 153 7.11 22.39 -8.66
C MET A 153 7.61 21.77 -9.96
N GLY A 154 6.93 22.09 -11.07
CA GLY A 154 7.26 21.56 -12.39
C GLY A 154 6.76 20.14 -12.66
N LYS A 155 6.08 19.49 -11.70
CA LYS A 155 5.44 18.18 -11.94
C LYS A 155 3.93 18.26 -11.80
N THR A 156 3.23 17.63 -12.74
CA THR A 156 1.76 17.47 -12.69
C THR A 156 1.33 16.52 -11.57
N THR A 157 2.15 15.50 -11.29
CA THR A 157 1.91 14.44 -10.29
C THR A 157 3.21 14.01 -9.63
N LEU A 158 3.15 13.61 -8.36
CA LEU A 158 4.31 13.05 -7.66
C LEU A 158 4.60 11.62 -8.12
N ASN A 159 5.88 11.29 -8.23
CA ASN A 159 6.32 9.91 -8.41
C ASN A 159 6.17 9.16 -7.09
N ASP A 160 5.61 7.96 -7.16
CA ASP A 160 5.39 7.09 -6.00
C ASP A 160 6.42 5.96 -6.04
N TYR A 161 7.33 5.95 -5.07
CA TYR A 161 8.44 4.99 -4.99
C TYR A 161 8.07 3.88 -4.02
N LYS A 162 7.76 2.69 -4.55
CA LYS A 162 7.21 1.57 -3.79
C LYS A 162 8.27 0.48 -3.64
N PHE A 163 8.92 0.46 -2.49
CA PHE A 163 10.00 -0.48 -2.17
C PHE A 163 9.40 -1.83 -1.77
N PHE A 164 9.73 -2.88 -2.52
CA PHE A 164 9.33 -4.25 -2.19
C PHE A 164 10.34 -4.84 -1.23
N CYS A 165 9.95 -4.97 0.04
CA CYS A 165 10.80 -5.41 1.12
C CYS A 165 10.46 -6.85 1.53
N PHE A 166 11.49 -7.67 1.64
CA PHE A 166 11.41 -9.08 2.02
C PHE A 166 12.33 -9.32 3.21
N ASN A 167 11.79 -9.85 4.31
CA ASN A 167 12.48 -9.98 5.60
C ASN A 167 13.21 -8.67 5.99
N GLY A 168 12.49 -7.55 5.96
CA GLY A 168 13.02 -6.22 6.25
C GLY A 168 13.95 -5.59 5.19
N THR A 169 14.34 -6.30 4.14
CA THR A 169 15.31 -5.78 3.16
C THR A 169 14.63 -5.44 1.83
N PRO A 170 14.75 -4.20 1.30
CA PRO A 170 14.25 -3.86 -0.03
C PRO A 170 15.05 -4.59 -1.12
N LYS A 171 14.35 -5.16 -2.11
CA LYS A 171 14.98 -5.88 -3.24
C LYS A 171 14.88 -5.12 -4.56
N PHE A 172 13.77 -4.43 -4.78
CA PHE A 172 13.55 -3.57 -5.93
C PHE A 172 12.52 -2.48 -5.58
N VAL A 173 12.46 -1.44 -6.39
CA VAL A 173 11.51 -0.34 -6.27
C VAL A 173 10.66 -0.26 -7.52
N GLN A 174 9.35 -0.19 -7.35
CA GLN A 174 8.40 0.18 -8.40
C GLN A 174 8.21 1.69 -8.37
N ILE A 175 8.20 2.34 -9.53
CA ILE A 175 7.97 3.77 -9.66
C ILE A 175 6.69 3.97 -10.48
N ASP A 176 5.66 4.54 -9.85
CA ASP A 176 4.44 4.96 -10.56
C ASP A 176 4.51 6.47 -10.84
N MET A 177 4.27 6.85 -12.09
CA MET A 177 4.43 8.21 -12.60
C MET A 177 3.20 8.67 -13.36
N GLU A 178 3.05 9.99 -13.51
CA GLU A 178 1.98 10.59 -14.31
C GLU A 178 0.58 10.08 -13.91
N ARG A 179 0.37 9.98 -12.60
CA ARG A 179 -0.80 9.30 -12.05
C ARG A 179 -2.09 10.06 -12.33
N GLY A 180 -3.02 9.41 -13.04
CA GLY A 180 -4.28 10.00 -13.48
C GLY A 180 -4.18 10.79 -14.79
N THR A 181 -3.03 10.74 -15.48
CA THR A 181 -2.91 11.13 -16.90
C THR A 181 -2.56 9.90 -17.72
N ASN A 182 -1.26 9.62 -17.89
CA ASN A 182 -0.79 8.50 -18.71
C ASN A 182 -0.57 7.21 -17.88
N ASP A 183 -0.47 7.32 -16.56
CA ASP A 183 -0.26 6.21 -15.62
C ASP A 183 0.87 5.27 -16.07
N TYR A 184 2.12 5.72 -15.94
CA TYR A 184 3.29 4.91 -16.30
C TYR A 184 3.88 4.17 -15.10
N ARG A 185 4.52 3.02 -15.37
CA ARG A 185 5.23 2.23 -14.36
C ARG A 185 6.56 1.69 -14.87
N CYS A 186 7.57 1.74 -14.02
CA CYS A 186 8.82 1.02 -14.23
C CYS A 186 9.37 0.48 -12.90
N TYR A 187 10.43 -0.31 -12.98
CA TYR A 187 11.04 -0.95 -11.82
C TYR A 187 12.55 -0.84 -11.91
N TYR A 188 13.18 -0.64 -10.76
CA TYR A 188 14.63 -0.58 -10.61
C TYR A 188 15.07 -1.49 -9.46
N ASP A 189 16.25 -2.09 -9.58
CA ASP A 189 16.89 -2.74 -8.44
C ASP A 189 17.44 -1.69 -7.43
N MET A 190 18.08 -2.17 -6.37
CA MET A 190 18.62 -1.29 -5.32
C MET A 190 19.90 -0.54 -5.72
N ASP A 191 20.50 -0.89 -6.86
CA ASP A 191 21.67 -0.24 -7.46
C ASP A 191 21.25 0.74 -8.57
N TRP A 192 19.95 0.89 -8.80
CA TRP A 192 19.35 1.76 -9.83
C TRP A 192 19.55 1.27 -11.27
N ASN A 193 19.66 -0.05 -11.45
CA ASN A 193 19.53 -0.66 -12.77
C ASN A 193 18.06 -0.92 -13.07
N LYS A 194 17.61 -0.50 -14.25
CA LYS A 194 16.23 -0.71 -14.69
C LYS A 194 15.99 -2.20 -14.92
N LEU A 195 14.83 -2.69 -14.49
CA LEU A 195 14.43 -4.08 -14.62
C LEU A 195 13.42 -4.22 -15.76
N ASP A 196 13.58 -5.24 -16.61
CA ASP A 196 12.60 -5.67 -17.61
C ASP A 196 11.41 -6.41 -16.95
N LEU A 197 10.83 -5.77 -15.94
CA LEU A 197 9.74 -6.25 -15.11
C LEU A 197 8.53 -5.35 -15.39
N TYR A 198 7.36 -5.94 -15.63
CA TYR A 198 6.14 -5.20 -15.92
C TYR A 198 4.89 -5.90 -15.37
N THR A 199 3.74 -5.23 -15.52
CA THR A 199 2.42 -5.76 -15.20
C THR A 199 1.46 -5.39 -16.32
N GLU A 200 0.46 -6.20 -16.60
CA GLU A 200 -0.39 -6.03 -17.80
C GLU A 200 -1.17 -4.71 -17.86
N LYS A 201 -1.64 -4.21 -16.71
CA LYS A 201 -2.65 -3.14 -16.68
C LYS A 201 -2.09 -1.73 -16.82
N ILE A 202 -0.81 -1.55 -16.53
CA ILE A 202 -0.17 -0.23 -16.45
C ILE A 202 0.97 -0.22 -17.47
N PRO A 203 0.93 0.69 -18.45
CA PRO A 203 1.99 0.81 -19.45
C PRO A 203 3.37 0.89 -18.81
N PHE A 204 4.31 0.10 -19.35
CA PHE A 204 5.70 0.18 -18.94
C PHE A 204 6.32 1.48 -19.45
N TYR A 205 7.07 2.16 -18.59
CA TYR A 205 7.80 3.36 -18.99
C TYR A 205 9.12 2.95 -19.63
N GLU A 206 9.26 3.16 -20.94
CA GLU A 206 10.47 2.80 -21.69
C GLU A 206 11.67 3.73 -21.42
N GLY A 207 11.42 4.97 -20.99
CA GLY A 207 12.49 5.93 -20.66
C GLY A 207 13.22 5.65 -19.36
N GLU A 208 14.20 6.48 -19.02
CA GLU A 208 14.94 6.41 -17.77
C GLU A 208 14.42 7.40 -16.72
N VAL A 209 14.23 6.92 -15.49
CA VAL A 209 13.89 7.78 -14.35
C VAL A 209 15.17 8.18 -13.63
N LYS A 210 15.38 9.50 -13.49
CA LYS A 210 16.53 10.02 -12.74
C LYS A 210 16.50 9.53 -11.29
N LYS A 211 17.62 8.96 -10.83
CA LYS A 211 17.83 8.57 -9.44
C LYS A 211 17.61 9.76 -8.50
N PRO A 212 16.69 9.66 -7.51
CA PRO A 212 16.54 10.69 -6.49
C PRO A 212 17.85 10.85 -5.70
N GLY A 213 18.23 12.10 -5.40
CA GLY A 213 19.45 12.38 -4.62
C GLY A 213 19.43 11.79 -3.21
N ASN A 214 18.23 11.60 -2.65
CA ASN A 214 17.97 11.00 -1.34
C ASN A 214 17.62 9.49 -1.41
N PHE A 215 17.91 8.80 -2.52
CA PHE A 215 17.52 7.39 -2.66
C PHE A 215 18.12 6.46 -1.59
N GLU A 216 19.36 6.72 -1.14
CA GLU A 216 19.98 5.95 -0.05
C GLU A 216 19.23 6.13 1.29
N GLU A 217 18.75 7.35 1.57
CA GLU A 217 17.87 7.61 2.71
C GLU A 217 16.55 6.82 2.56
N MET A 218 15.93 6.87 1.38
CA MET A 218 14.69 6.13 1.11
C MET A 218 14.86 4.62 1.33
N LYS A 219 15.98 4.04 0.89
CA LYS A 219 16.32 2.63 1.15
C LYS A 219 16.43 2.34 2.65
N SER A 220 17.13 3.20 3.40
CA SER A 220 17.27 3.07 4.86
C SER A 220 15.92 3.14 5.58
N VAL A 221 15.07 4.11 5.21
CA VAL A 221 13.71 4.26 5.75
C VAL A 221 12.86 3.04 5.44
N ALA A 222 12.84 2.57 4.19
CA ALA A 222 12.11 1.38 3.78
C ALA A 222 12.55 0.14 4.57
N CYS A 223 13.87 -0.04 4.74
CA CYS A 223 14.44 -1.13 5.53
C CYS A 223 13.97 -1.09 6.99
N ARG A 224 14.10 0.05 7.66
CA ARG A 224 13.72 0.22 9.08
C ARG A 224 12.22 0.05 9.32
N LEU A 225 11.38 0.47 8.37
CA LEU A 225 9.93 0.30 8.45
C LEU A 225 9.50 -1.14 8.20
N ALA A 226 10.19 -1.85 7.31
CA ALA A 226 9.94 -3.24 6.96
C ALA A 226 10.53 -4.26 7.93
N ASP A 227 11.32 -3.82 8.90
CA ASP A 227 11.96 -4.66 9.91
C ASP A 227 11.00 -5.70 10.53
N GLN A 228 11.47 -6.94 10.65
CA GLN A 228 10.72 -8.11 11.15
C GLN A 228 9.48 -8.53 10.33
N LEU A 229 9.18 -7.88 9.20
CA LEU A 229 8.08 -8.29 8.33
C LEU A 229 8.58 -9.24 7.24
N PRO A 230 7.97 -10.44 7.09
CA PRO A 230 8.31 -11.37 6.01
C PRO A 230 8.21 -10.75 4.62
N PHE A 231 7.14 -9.99 4.42
CA PHE A 231 6.96 -9.12 3.26
C PHE A 231 6.18 -7.87 3.64
N THR A 232 6.62 -6.74 3.10
CA THR A 232 5.82 -5.52 3.00
C THR A 232 6.33 -4.67 1.84
N ARG A 233 5.41 -3.97 1.18
CA ARG A 233 5.76 -2.87 0.29
C ARG A 233 5.70 -1.57 1.08
N VAL A 234 6.75 -0.76 1.01
CA VAL A 234 6.82 0.55 1.66
C VAL A 234 6.82 1.62 0.58
N ASP A 235 5.80 2.47 0.61
CA ASP A 235 5.59 3.52 -0.39
C ASP A 235 6.13 4.83 0.17
N LEU A 236 7.02 5.48 -0.59
CA LEU A 236 7.69 6.72 -0.23
C LEU A 236 7.56 7.75 -1.37
N TYR A 237 7.60 9.01 -1.00
CA TYR A 237 7.77 10.13 -1.93
C TYR A 237 9.18 10.72 -1.77
N SER A 238 9.74 11.19 -2.87
CA SER A 238 10.89 12.08 -2.87
C SER A 238 10.44 13.43 -3.41
N ILE A 239 10.33 14.43 -2.55
CA ILE A 239 9.88 15.78 -2.91
C ILE A 239 10.99 16.76 -2.55
N GLN A 240 11.61 17.40 -3.55
CA GLN A 240 12.70 18.36 -3.33
C GLN A 240 13.84 17.78 -2.47
N GLY A 241 14.18 16.50 -2.67
CA GLY A 241 15.22 15.80 -1.91
C GLY A 241 14.82 15.38 -0.50
N LYS A 242 13.56 15.61 -0.08
CA LYS A 242 13.03 15.12 1.20
C LYS A 242 12.27 13.81 1.00
N THR A 243 12.55 12.82 1.84
CA THR A 243 11.77 11.58 1.89
C THR A 243 10.50 11.79 2.73
N LEU A 244 9.35 11.36 2.20
CA LEU A 244 8.10 11.31 2.95
C LEU A 244 7.47 9.92 2.84
N PHE A 245 6.90 9.45 3.94
CA PHE A 245 6.14 8.21 4.02
C PHE A 245 4.77 8.34 3.35
N GLY A 246 4.43 7.37 2.52
CA GLY A 246 3.14 7.25 1.85
C GLY A 246 2.23 6.21 2.52
N GLU A 247 2.56 4.93 2.40
CA GLU A 247 1.79 3.82 2.98
C GLU A 247 2.62 2.55 3.18
N MET A 248 2.11 1.62 3.99
CA MET A 248 2.57 0.23 4.02
C MET A 248 1.52 -0.67 3.38
N THR A 249 1.94 -1.58 2.50
CA THR A 249 1.05 -2.50 1.78
C THR A 249 1.53 -3.94 1.90
N PHE A 250 0.67 -4.83 2.39
CA PHE A 250 0.96 -6.26 2.57
C PHE A 250 0.45 -7.15 1.44
N TYR A 251 -0.49 -6.65 0.64
CA TYR A 251 -1.17 -7.44 -0.39
C TYR A 251 -1.27 -6.65 -1.72
N PRO A 252 -0.13 -6.36 -2.37
CA PRO A 252 -0.11 -5.58 -3.61
C PRO A 252 -1.07 -6.18 -4.65
N SER A 253 -1.89 -5.30 -5.23
CA SER A 253 -2.92 -5.64 -6.23
C SER A 253 -3.95 -6.69 -5.77
N ASP A 254 -4.06 -6.94 -4.46
CA ASP A 254 -4.88 -8.01 -3.88
C ASP A 254 -4.53 -9.38 -4.49
N ALA A 255 -3.26 -9.59 -4.86
CA ALA A 255 -2.75 -10.79 -5.52
C ALA A 255 -3.39 -11.14 -6.88
N ARG A 256 -3.74 -10.14 -7.69
CA ARG A 256 -4.44 -10.33 -8.97
C ARG A 256 -3.72 -9.78 -10.20
N ASN A 257 -2.45 -9.42 -10.07
CA ASN A 257 -1.74 -8.73 -11.14
C ASN A 257 -0.33 -9.31 -11.29
N PRO A 258 -0.19 -10.53 -11.87
CA PRO A 258 1.09 -11.20 -12.02
C PRO A 258 2.13 -10.29 -12.69
N PHE A 259 3.39 -10.55 -12.35
CA PHE A 259 4.51 -9.91 -13.00
C PHE A 259 4.77 -10.56 -14.35
N LEU A 260 5.32 -9.77 -15.27
CA LEU A 260 5.78 -10.23 -16.56
C LEU A 260 7.22 -9.76 -16.80
N PRO A 261 8.05 -10.54 -17.52
CA PRO A 261 7.78 -11.91 -17.97
C PRO A 261 7.58 -12.88 -16.80
N GLU A 262 6.87 -13.98 -17.06
CA GLU A 262 6.36 -14.89 -16.03
C GLU A 262 7.42 -15.37 -15.02
N LYS A 263 8.67 -15.51 -15.46
CA LYS A 263 9.83 -15.89 -14.61
C LYS A 263 9.93 -15.06 -13.32
N TYR A 264 9.52 -13.80 -13.34
CA TYR A 264 9.61 -12.92 -12.17
C TYR A 264 8.65 -13.30 -11.06
N ASN A 265 7.52 -13.95 -11.34
CA ASN A 265 6.62 -14.43 -10.29
C ASN A 265 7.32 -15.44 -9.38
N LYS A 266 8.14 -16.33 -9.97
CA LYS A 266 8.98 -17.25 -9.19
C LYS A 266 10.16 -16.53 -8.54
N ILE A 267 10.92 -15.72 -9.27
CA ILE A 267 12.11 -15.02 -8.72
C ILE A 267 11.74 -14.18 -7.49
N ILE A 268 10.66 -13.39 -7.61
CA ILE A 268 10.18 -12.56 -6.49
C ILE A 268 9.54 -13.44 -5.41
N GLY A 269 8.90 -14.54 -5.80
CA GLY A 269 8.42 -15.57 -4.88
C GLY A 269 9.57 -16.13 -4.02
N ASP A 270 10.74 -16.39 -4.58
CA ASP A 270 11.90 -16.94 -3.88
C ASP A 270 12.47 -15.98 -2.83
N TYR A 271 12.33 -14.65 -3.03
CA TYR A 271 12.67 -13.67 -1.98
C TYR A 271 11.73 -13.74 -0.77
N PHE A 272 10.48 -14.14 -0.99
CA PHE A 272 9.46 -14.18 0.04
C PHE A 272 9.48 -15.51 0.79
N VAL A 273 10.26 -15.55 1.87
CA VAL A 273 10.26 -16.69 2.81
C VAL A 273 9.03 -16.57 3.71
N LEU A 274 8.10 -17.52 3.58
CA LEU A 274 6.91 -17.55 4.42
C LEU A 274 7.27 -17.98 5.85
N PRO A 275 6.73 -17.29 6.87
CA PRO A 275 6.92 -17.72 8.26
C PRO A 275 6.21 -19.05 8.51
N LYS A 276 6.74 -19.85 9.45
CA LYS A 276 6.12 -21.12 9.84
C LYS A 276 4.94 -20.89 10.76
N ILE A 277 3.85 -21.62 10.53
CA ILE A 277 2.72 -21.66 11.46
C ILE A 277 3.19 -22.41 12.73
N PRO A 278 3.03 -21.85 13.94
CA PRO A 278 3.42 -22.54 15.17
C PRO A 278 2.72 -23.89 15.33
N ASN A 279 3.39 -24.85 15.98
CA ASN A 279 2.82 -26.18 16.21
C ASN A 279 1.51 -26.09 17.01
N GLY A 280 0.45 -26.73 16.50
CA GLY A 280 -0.87 -26.70 17.12
C GLY A 280 -1.70 -25.46 16.82
N GLU A 281 -1.12 -24.45 16.17
CA GLU A 281 -1.82 -23.24 15.77
C GLU A 281 -2.35 -23.31 14.34
N LYS A 282 -3.41 -22.54 14.08
CA LYS A 282 -3.96 -22.39 12.73
C LYS A 282 -3.38 -21.18 11.98
N TYR A 283 -3.01 -20.14 12.72
CA TYR A 283 -2.60 -18.84 12.17
C TYR A 283 -1.36 -18.33 12.88
N ILE A 284 -0.64 -17.43 12.20
CA ILE A 284 0.51 -16.72 12.76
C ILE A 284 0.00 -15.37 13.26
N THR A 285 -0.03 -15.16 14.58
CA THR A 285 -0.65 -13.98 15.20
C THR A 285 0.35 -13.00 15.83
N SER A 286 1.65 -13.31 15.76
CA SER A 286 2.73 -12.45 16.24
C SER A 286 3.84 -12.34 15.18
N LEU A 287 4.61 -11.26 15.25
CA LEU A 287 5.91 -11.21 14.59
C LEU A 287 6.90 -12.06 15.42
N VAL A 288 7.94 -12.57 14.76
CA VAL A 288 9.04 -13.31 15.40
C VAL A 288 10.06 -12.33 15.92
#